data_AF-A0A5N5TN59-F1
#
_entry.id   AF-A0A5N5TN59-F1
#
_cell.length_a   1.000
_cell.length_b   1.000
_cell.length_c   1.000
_cell.angle_alpha   90.00
_cell.angle_beta   90.00
_cell.angle_gamma   90.00
#
_symmetry.space_group_name_H-M   'P 1'
#
loop_
_entity.id
_entity.type
_entity.pdbx_description
1 polymer ?
#
loop_
_entity_poly.entity_id
_entity_poly.type
_entity_poly.pdbx_seq_one_letter_code
_entity_poly.pdbx_strand_id
1 'polypeptide(L)'
;MSCKKKYYPVFSWRIGSQLFVFICDFKLIKEAFQSQTFADRPNVSFINIFGEQDAGVLVSNGIHWHTIRKFTLRHLRDLGMGKSKIVSSVQHEANELVKVMKKQSGKVAHVPHEISTANY
;
A
#
# COMPACT_ATOMS: atom_id res chain seq x y z
N MET A 1 2.75 21.40 6.51
CA MET A 1 4.08 21.60 5.87
C MET A 1 3.91 21.70 4.36
N SER A 2 3.98 22.91 3.78
CA SER A 2 3.87 23.10 2.33
C SER A 2 5.27 23.10 1.70
N CYS A 3 5.79 21.90 1.38
CA CYS A 3 7.13 21.76 0.78
C CYS A 3 7.27 22.49 -0.56
N LYS A 4 6.17 22.63 -1.32
CA LYS A 4 6.18 23.21 -2.68
C LYS A 4 6.54 24.69 -2.74
N LYS A 5 6.30 25.46 -1.68
CA LYS A 5 6.52 26.93 -1.67
C LYS A 5 7.87 27.35 -1.11
N LYS A 6 8.58 26.48 -0.38
CA LYS A 6 9.80 26.85 0.36
C LYS A 6 11.05 26.05 -0.06
N TYR A 7 10.88 24.95 -0.78
CA TYR A 7 11.97 24.06 -1.18
C TYR A 7 11.97 23.78 -2.68
N TYR A 8 13.17 23.58 -3.22
CA TYR A 8 13.45 23.24 -4.61
C TYR A 8 12.70 21.96 -5.06
N PRO A 9 12.49 21.75 -6.38
CA PRO A 9 11.78 20.58 -6.93
C PRO A 9 12.30 19.22 -6.41
N VAL A 10 13.57 19.16 -6.06
CA VAL A 10 14.24 18.03 -5.39
C VAL A 10 15.06 18.58 -4.24
N PHE A 11 14.99 17.93 -3.08
CA PHE A 11 15.89 18.21 -1.95
C PHE A 11 16.27 16.92 -1.24
N SER A 12 17.32 16.95 -0.43
CA SER A 12 17.75 15.81 0.37
C SER A 12 17.76 16.16 1.85
N TRP A 13 17.53 15.13 2.68
CA TRP A 13 17.63 15.23 4.13
C TRP A 13 18.29 13.96 4.67
N ARG A 14 19.35 14.12 5.45
CA ARG A 14 20.00 13.03 6.16
C ARG A 14 19.24 12.71 7.45
N ILE A 15 18.76 11.47 7.56
CA ILE A 15 18.07 10.94 8.76
C ILE A 15 18.93 9.79 9.29
N GLY A 16 19.54 10.00 10.45
CA GLY A 16 20.53 9.06 11.00
C GLY A 16 21.73 8.91 10.06
N SER A 17 22.07 7.66 9.71
CA SER A 17 23.15 7.34 8.77
C SER A 17 22.72 7.38 7.29
N GLN A 18 21.42 7.45 7.01
CA GLN A 18 20.86 7.34 5.67
C GLN A 18 20.53 8.73 5.06
N LEU A 19 20.72 8.86 3.75
CA LEU A 19 20.34 10.05 2.99
C LEU A 19 19.00 9.78 2.28
N PHE A 20 17.99 10.60 2.58
CA PHE A 20 16.70 10.56 1.91
C PHE A 20 16.65 11.68 0.87
N VAL A 21 16.18 11.33 -0.33
CA VAL A 21 15.97 12.28 -1.42
C VAL A 21 14.47 12.41 -1.66
N PHE A 22 13.96 13.63 -1.60
CA PHE A 22 12.56 13.97 -1.76
C PHE A 22 12.35 14.66 -3.09
N ILE A 23 11.46 14.11 -3.91
CA ILE A 23 11.02 14.71 -5.17
C ILE A 23 9.64 15.34 -4.91
N CYS A 24 9.52 16.66 -5.08
CA CYS A 24 8.30 17.43 -4.80
C CYS A 24 7.60 17.94 -6.07
N ASP A 25 8.12 17.60 -7.25
CA ASP A 25 7.54 17.94 -8.54
C ASP A 25 6.87 16.73 -9.20
N PHE A 26 5.65 16.93 -9.70
CA PHE A 26 4.86 15.84 -10.28
C PHE A 26 5.50 15.24 -11.54
N LYS A 27 6.10 16.07 -12.40
CA LYS A 27 6.72 15.60 -13.65
C LYS A 27 7.92 14.71 -13.32
N LEU A 28 8.76 15.15 -12.38
CA LEU A 28 9.91 14.38 -11.90
C LEU A 28 9.50 13.10 -11.18
N ILE A 29 8.44 13.13 -10.36
CA ILE A 29 7.89 11.93 -9.71
C ILE A 29 7.46 10.93 -10.79
N LYS A 30 6.71 11.37 -11.80
CA LYS A 30 6.23 10.48 -12.87
C LYS A 30 7.39 9.84 -13.63
N GLU A 31 8.43 10.61 -13.95
CA GLU A 31 9.63 10.11 -14.63
C GLU A 31 10.40 9.10 -13.76
N ALA A 32 10.61 9.42 -12.48
CA ALA A 32 11.28 8.51 -11.55
C ALA A 32 10.54 7.17 -11.42
N PHE A 33 9.22 7.19 -11.25
CA PHE A 33 8.41 5.97 -11.10
C PHE A 33 8.28 5.14 -12.40
N GLN A 34 8.59 5.71 -13.56
CA GLN A 34 8.62 4.98 -14.84
C GLN A 34 9.93 4.21 -15.04
N SER A 35 11.00 4.59 -14.35
CA SER A 35 12.30 3.94 -14.47
C SER A 35 12.44 2.75 -13.54
N GLN A 36 12.97 1.63 -14.05
CA GLN A 36 13.27 0.45 -13.25
C GLN A 36 14.36 0.71 -12.20
N THR A 37 15.19 1.74 -12.38
CA THR A 37 16.25 2.14 -11.44
C THR A 37 15.70 2.56 -10.07
N PHE A 38 14.48 3.09 -10.01
CA PHE A 38 13.84 3.52 -8.77
C PHE A 38 12.77 2.53 -8.27
N ALA A 39 12.72 1.32 -8.84
CA ALA A 39 11.69 0.34 -8.52
C ALA A 39 11.94 -0.43 -7.22
N ASP A 40 13.18 -0.39 -6.69
CA ASP A 40 13.58 -1.14 -5.51
C ASP A 40 13.04 -0.53 -4.20
N ARG A 41 12.86 -1.38 -3.20
CA ARG A 41 12.49 -1.05 -1.83
C ARG A 41 13.75 -0.81 -1.00
N PRO A 42 13.82 0.30 -0.24
CA PRO A 42 14.98 0.58 0.59
C PRO A 42 15.08 -0.44 1.72
N ASN A 43 16.29 -0.93 2.00
CA ASN A 43 16.56 -1.77 3.17
C ASN A 43 16.65 -0.86 4.40
N VAL A 44 15.51 -0.66 5.03
CA VAL A 44 15.36 0.13 6.25
C VAL A 44 15.06 -0.81 7.40
N SER A 45 15.81 -0.70 8.50
CA SER A 45 15.76 -1.65 9.62
C SER A 45 14.37 -1.79 10.25
N PHE A 46 13.47 -0.81 10.09
CA PHE A 46 12.09 -0.91 10.56
C PHE A 46 11.23 -1.88 9.74
N ILE A 47 11.55 -2.13 8.46
CA ILE A 47 10.83 -3.13 7.66
C ILE A 47 11.07 -4.54 8.20
N ASN A 48 12.24 -4.79 8.79
CA ASN A 48 12.59 -6.07 9.41
C ASN A 48 11.77 -6.40 10.67
N ILE A 49 11.01 -5.43 11.20
CA ILE A 49 10.08 -5.65 12.32
C ILE A 49 8.83 -6.42 11.84
N PHE A 50 8.49 -6.34 10.55
CA PHE A 50 7.28 -6.93 9.97
C PHE A 50 7.45 -8.37 9.46
N GLY A 51 8.63 -8.99 9.60
CA GLY A 51 8.87 -10.39 9.22
C GLY A 51 10.22 -10.62 8.52
N GLU A 52 10.31 -11.73 7.78
CA GLU A 52 11.51 -12.11 7.02
C GLU A 52 11.92 -11.02 6.00
N GLN A 53 13.23 -10.80 5.92
CA GLN A 53 13.82 -9.92 4.92
C GLN A 53 13.47 -10.45 3.51
N ASP A 54 13.08 -9.56 2.62
CA ASP A 54 12.88 -9.84 1.19
C ASP A 54 11.70 -10.78 0.84
N ALA A 55 10.72 -10.96 1.73
CA ALA A 55 9.55 -11.81 1.49
C ALA A 55 8.30 -11.04 1.01
N GLY A 56 7.62 -11.53 -0.03
CA GLY A 56 6.32 -11.01 -0.45
C GLY A 56 6.38 -9.77 -1.38
N VAL A 57 5.21 -9.27 -1.80
CA VAL A 57 5.13 -8.22 -2.86
C VAL A 57 5.51 -6.82 -2.36
N LEU A 58 5.46 -6.58 -1.04
CA LEU A 58 5.63 -5.25 -0.47
C LEU A 58 7.09 -4.87 -0.23
N VAL A 59 7.90 -5.81 0.25
CA VAL A 59 9.25 -5.54 0.77
C VAL A 59 10.37 -6.15 -0.07
N SER A 60 10.04 -7.03 -1.03
CA SER A 60 11.06 -7.70 -1.83
C SER A 60 11.57 -6.91 -3.04
N ASN A 61 12.73 -7.30 -3.55
CA ASN A 61 13.38 -6.68 -4.72
C ASN A 61 13.75 -7.68 -5.84
N GLY A 62 14.20 -7.15 -6.97
CA GLY A 62 14.78 -7.93 -8.07
C GLY A 62 13.85 -9.01 -8.63
N ILE A 63 14.43 -10.13 -9.07
CA ILE A 63 13.71 -11.23 -9.73
C ILE A 63 12.65 -11.88 -8.82
N HIS A 64 12.89 -11.91 -7.52
CA HIS A 64 11.95 -12.46 -6.54
C HIS A 64 10.67 -11.63 -6.53
N TRP A 65 10.79 -10.31 -6.40
CA TRP A 65 9.65 -9.39 -6.46
C TRP A 65 8.86 -9.52 -7.77
N HIS A 66 9.56 -9.54 -8.91
CA HIS A 66 8.92 -9.69 -10.23
C HIS A 66 8.12 -10.98 -10.33
N THR A 67 8.67 -12.09 -9.81
CA THR A 67 8.04 -13.41 -9.85
C THR A 67 6.79 -13.44 -8.97
N ILE A 68 6.91 -13.01 -7.71
CA ILE A 68 5.81 -13.08 -6.76
C ILE A 68 4.70 -12.10 -7.12
N ARG A 69 5.03 -10.90 -7.64
CA ARG A 69 4.06 -9.93 -8.17
C ARG A 69 3.26 -10.51 -9.33
N LYS A 70 3.92 -11.14 -10.32
CA LYS A 70 3.24 -11.76 -11.48
C LYS A 70 2.38 -12.95 -11.05
N PHE A 71 2.85 -13.74 -10.09
CA PHE A 71 2.08 -14.83 -9.50
C PHE A 71 0.81 -14.28 -8.83
N THR A 72 0.94 -13.37 -7.86
CA THR A 72 -0.19 -12.79 -7.12
C THR A 72 -1.21 -12.12 -8.03
N LEU A 73 -0.79 -11.29 -8.98
CA LEU A 73 -1.72 -10.60 -9.89
C LEU A 73 -2.50 -11.56 -10.78
N ARG A 74 -1.86 -12.65 -11.25
CA ARG A 74 -2.56 -13.69 -12.03
C ARG A 74 -3.63 -14.37 -11.17
N HIS A 75 -3.26 -14.82 -9.97
CA HIS A 75 -4.21 -15.48 -9.08
C HIS A 75 -5.36 -14.57 -8.65
N LEU A 76 -5.11 -13.29 -8.34
CA LEU A 76 -6.17 -12.33 -8.04
C LEU A 76 -7.18 -12.19 -9.19
N ARG A 77 -6.69 -12.12 -10.44
CA ARG A 77 -7.55 -12.04 -11.64
C ARG A 77 -8.33 -13.34 -11.90
N ASP A 78 -7.77 -14.48 -11.55
CA ASP A 78 -8.44 -15.79 -11.67
C ASP A 78 -9.50 -15.98 -10.57
N LEU A 79 -9.24 -15.44 -9.36
CA LEU A 79 -10.23 -15.35 -8.27
C LEU A 79 -11.39 -14.39 -8.58
N GLY A 80 -11.19 -13.45 -9.50
CA GLY A 80 -12.25 -12.56 -9.99
C GLY A 80 -11.98 -11.08 -9.78
N MET A 81 -10.78 -10.67 -9.37
CA MET A 81 -10.39 -9.26 -9.32
C MET A 81 -10.55 -8.63 -10.71
N GLY A 82 -11.32 -7.54 -10.78
CA GLY A 82 -11.67 -6.87 -12.03
C GLY A 82 -12.74 -7.58 -12.88
N LYS A 83 -13.41 -8.60 -12.33
CA LYS A 83 -14.51 -9.35 -12.98
C LYS A 83 -15.76 -9.35 -12.09
N SER A 84 -16.90 -9.73 -12.66
CA SER A 84 -18.18 -9.83 -11.92
C SER A 84 -18.14 -10.85 -10.77
N LYS A 85 -17.29 -11.87 -10.84
CA LYS A 85 -17.21 -12.96 -9.85
C LYS A 85 -16.93 -12.47 -8.42
N ILE A 86 -16.16 -11.39 -8.23
CA ILE A 86 -15.88 -10.86 -6.88
C ILE A 86 -16.99 -9.94 -6.34
N VAL A 87 -17.85 -9.42 -7.23
CA VAL A 87 -18.88 -8.42 -6.88
C VAL A 87 -19.87 -8.99 -5.86
N SER A 88 -20.30 -10.24 -6.02
CA SER A 88 -21.22 -10.88 -5.07
C SER A 88 -20.61 -11.01 -3.67
N SER A 89 -19.32 -11.34 -3.57
CA SER A 89 -18.62 -11.43 -2.29
C SER A 89 -18.46 -10.06 -1.64
N VAL A 90 -18.06 -9.03 -2.40
CA VAL A 90 -17.97 -7.65 -1.89
C VAL A 90 -19.34 -7.14 -1.43
N GLN A 91 -20.41 -7.43 -2.19
CA GLN A 91 -21.77 -7.04 -1.83
C GLN A 91 -22.25 -7.75 -0.57
N HIS A 92 -21.88 -9.02 -0.39
CA HIS A 92 -22.17 -9.77 0.82
C HIS A 92 -21.50 -9.13 2.04
N GLU A 93 -20.18 -8.89 2.00
CA GLU A 93 -19.44 -8.24 3.09
C GLU A 93 -19.98 -6.82 3.39
N ALA A 94 -20.33 -6.05 2.36
CA ALA A 94 -20.94 -4.74 2.54
C ALA A 94 -22.29 -4.83 3.27
N ASN A 95 -23.12 -5.83 2.94
CA ASN A 95 -24.39 -6.06 3.63
C ASN A 95 -24.18 -6.48 5.09
N GLU A 96 -23.17 -7.31 5.38
CA GLU A 96 -22.81 -7.67 6.75
C GLU A 96 -22.34 -6.44 7.54
N LEU A 97 -21.50 -5.58 6.95
CA LEU A 97 -21.06 -4.34 7.58
C LEU A 97 -22.25 -3.41 7.90
N VAL A 98 -23.23 -3.29 7.00
CA VAL A 98 -24.46 -2.51 7.26
C VAL A 98 -25.24 -3.09 8.44
N LYS A 99 -25.33 -4.41 8.58
CA LYS A 99 -25.99 -5.03 9.75
C LYS A 99 -25.28 -4.69 11.05
N VAL A 100 -23.94 -4.71 11.06
CA VAL A 100 -23.13 -4.33 12.22
C VAL A 100 -23.39 -2.86 12.60
N MET A 101 -23.32 -1.96 11.62
CA MET A 101 -23.58 -0.53 11.84
C MET A 101 -25.01 -0.26 12.34
N LYS A 102 -26.01 -0.98 11.83
CA LYS A 102 -27.41 -0.84 12.30
C LYS A 102 -27.57 -1.13 13.79
N LYS A 103 -26.80 -2.07 14.37
CA LYS A 103 -26.84 -2.36 15.81
C LYS A 103 -26.39 -1.18 16.68
N GLN A 104 -25.57 -0.28 16.11
CA GLN A 104 -25.05 0.90 16.77
C GLN A 104 -25.85 2.17 16.43
N SER A 105 -26.90 2.05 15.59
CA SER A 105 -27.72 3.18 15.15
C SER A 105 -28.38 3.90 16.34
N GLY A 106 -28.34 5.24 16.31
CA GLY A 106 -28.94 6.09 17.35
C GLY A 106 -28.12 6.19 18.65
N LYS A 107 -26.93 5.58 18.71
CA LYS A 107 -26.02 5.67 19.85
C LYS A 107 -24.68 6.23 19.40
N VAL A 108 -24.03 7.00 20.27
CA VAL A 108 -22.62 7.37 20.06
C VAL A 108 -21.79 6.11 20.27
N ALA A 109 -21.19 5.61 19.21
CA ALA A 109 -20.34 4.43 19.22
C ALA A 109 -19.08 4.67 18.38
N HIS A 110 -18.01 3.96 18.71
CA HIS A 110 -16.80 3.93 17.89
C HIS A 110 -17.09 3.23 16.56
N VAL A 111 -16.32 3.58 15.52
CA VAL A 111 -16.41 2.92 14.22
C VAL A 111 -16.21 1.40 14.42
N PRO A 112 -17.08 0.56 13.84
CA PRO A 112 -16.97 -0.90 13.97
C PRO A 112 -15.58 -1.39 13.55
N HIS A 113 -15.00 -2.31 14.31
CA HIS A 113 -13.71 -2.92 13.98
C HIS A 113 -13.79 -3.70 12.65
N GLU A 114 -14.97 -4.19 12.31
CA GLU A 114 -15.29 -4.97 11.12
C GLU A 114 -15.07 -4.20 9.80
N ILE A 115 -14.91 -2.87 9.86
CA ILE A 115 -14.46 -2.09 8.69
C ILE A 115 -12.97 -2.31 8.39
N SER A 116 -12.19 -2.71 9.41
CA SER A 116 -10.79 -3.05 9.26
C SER A 116 -10.67 -4.34 8.47
N THR A 117 -9.86 -4.30 7.41
CA THR A 117 -9.46 -5.51 6.68
C THR A 117 -8.39 -6.31 7.42
N ALA A 118 -7.87 -5.78 8.54
CA ALA A 118 -6.93 -6.47 9.41
C ALA A 118 -7.70 -7.02 10.62
N ASN A 119 -8.08 -8.29 10.55
CA ASN A 119 -8.55 -9.06 11.70
C ASN A 119 -7.35 -9.76 12.34
N TYR A 120 -6.63 -9.04 13.19
CA TYR A 120 -5.57 -9.58 14.07
C TYR A 120 -5.71 -8.97 15.45
#